data_AF-A0A2V1E2V6-F1
#
_entry.id   AF-A0A2V1E2V6-F1
#
_cell.length_a   1.000
_cell.length_b   1.000
_cell.length_c   1.000
_cell.angle_alpha   90.00
_cell.angle_beta   90.00
_cell.angle_gamma   90.00
#
_symmetry.space_group_name_H-M   'P 1'
#
loop_
_entity.id
_entity.type
_entity.pdbx_description
1 polymer ?
#
loop_
_entity_poly.entity_id
_entity_poly.type
_entity_poly.pdbx_seq_one_letter_code
_entity_poly.pdbx_strand_id
1 'polypeptide(L)'
;MASFMSLPPEIRTEIYDLCLFPQHDYVAIHYCTKPRDLVSTTFKSPIFRLSAQIRTEALIRLFKTKAFEFSDLASMLRLLNWAGDYADMIKEVKIYVFKEITDETVVEQLRERLATMKGLKTITLLRSKTPNGMPSTIWYNMMRTVRVTEKAETQGVRINSVRVGQ
;
A
#
# COMPACT_ATOMS: atom_id res chain seq x y z
N MET A 1 0.73 25.16 29.85
CA MET A 1 0.00 24.70 28.64
C MET A 1 0.31 23.24 28.42
N ALA A 2 -0.70 22.39 28.25
CA ALA A 2 -0.48 20.99 27.89
C ALA A 2 -0.10 20.91 26.39
N SER A 3 0.91 20.11 26.07
CA SER A 3 1.33 19.86 24.68
C SER A 3 0.72 18.55 24.17
N PHE A 4 0.54 18.41 22.86
CA PHE A 4 0.06 17.14 22.28
C PHE A 4 0.93 15.94 22.69
N MET A 5 2.25 16.15 22.80
CA MET A 5 3.20 15.12 23.21
C MET A 5 3.12 14.77 24.71
N SER A 6 2.48 15.61 25.53
CA SER A 6 2.21 15.30 26.95
C SER A 6 0.99 14.41 27.16
N LEU A 7 0.19 14.16 26.11
CA LEU A 7 -0.94 13.24 26.19
C LEU A 7 -0.47 11.78 26.31
N PRO A 8 -1.19 10.92 27.04
CA PRO A 8 -0.93 9.49 27.06
C PRO A 8 -0.95 8.88 25.64
N PRO A 9 -0.12 7.86 25.34
CA PRO A 9 -0.06 7.22 24.03
C PRO A 9 -1.41 6.71 23.50
N GLU A 10 -2.27 6.25 24.39
CA GLU A 10 -3.61 5.74 24.09
C GLU A 10 -4.48 6.86 23.50
N ILE A 11 -4.47 8.03 24.14
CA ILE A 11 -5.20 9.21 23.69
C ILE A 11 -4.66 9.71 22.35
N ARG A 12 -3.33 9.70 22.15
CA ARG A 12 -2.74 10.07 20.86
C ARG A 12 -3.19 9.11 19.75
N THR A 13 -3.23 7.81 20.05
CA THR A 13 -3.70 6.78 19.12
C THR A 13 -5.16 7.00 18.70
N GLU A 14 -6.02 7.29 19.66
CA GLU A 14 -7.44 7.59 19.40
C GLU A 14 -7.61 8.85 18.56
N ILE A 15 -6.81 9.91 18.82
CA ILE A 15 -6.80 11.11 17.99
C ILE A 15 -6.36 10.78 16.55
N TYR A 16 -5.34 9.93 16.38
CA TYR A 16 -4.93 9.47 15.04
C TYR A 16 -6.06 8.74 14.32
N ASP A 17 -6.78 7.85 14.99
CA ASP A 17 -7.92 7.14 14.38
C ASP A 17 -9.04 8.08 13.94
N LEU A 18 -9.33 9.10 14.74
CA LEU A 18 -10.34 10.11 14.42
C LEU A 18 -9.89 11.04 13.28
N CYS A 19 -8.58 11.27 13.12
CA CYS A 19 -8.04 12.22 12.16
C CYS A 19 -7.59 11.57 10.83
N LEU A 20 -7.25 10.28 10.81
CA LEU A 20 -6.67 9.58 9.67
C LEU A 20 -7.73 8.74 8.95
N PHE A 21 -8.56 9.43 8.16
CA PHE A 21 -9.60 8.80 7.35
C PHE A 21 -10.57 7.94 8.19
N PRO A 22 -11.28 8.53 9.17
CA PRO A 22 -12.10 7.77 10.14
C PRO A 22 -13.19 6.93 9.48
N GLN A 23 -13.69 7.35 8.31
CA GLN A 23 -14.78 6.70 7.58
C GLN A 23 -14.32 5.86 6.39
N HIS A 24 -13.01 5.74 6.15
CA HIS A 24 -12.50 4.98 5.01
C HIS A 24 -11.73 3.76 5.49
N ASP A 25 -12.07 2.59 4.99
CA ASP A 25 -11.36 1.35 5.32
C ASP A 25 -10.00 1.23 4.61
N TYR A 26 -9.82 1.99 3.54
CA TYR A 26 -8.63 1.96 2.71
C TYR A 26 -8.21 3.35 2.23
N VAL A 27 -6.96 3.44 1.78
CA VAL A 27 -6.36 4.61 1.16
C VAL A 27 -6.02 4.28 -0.29
N ALA A 28 -6.70 4.94 -1.22
CA ALA A 28 -6.44 4.78 -2.64
C ALA A 28 -5.36 5.75 -3.12
N ILE A 29 -4.38 5.23 -3.86
CA ILE A 29 -3.28 6.00 -4.44
C ILE A 29 -3.27 5.77 -5.94
N HIS A 30 -3.44 6.86 -6.68
CA HIS A 30 -3.55 6.84 -8.12
C HIS A 30 -2.48 7.71 -8.78
N TYR A 31 -1.82 7.16 -9.81
CA TYR A 31 -0.94 7.90 -10.71
C TYR A 31 0.10 8.78 -9.99
N CYS A 32 0.66 8.29 -8.89
CA CYS A 32 1.65 9.01 -8.10
C CYS A 32 2.97 9.05 -8.88
N THR A 33 3.25 10.13 -9.60
CA THR A 33 4.44 10.23 -10.47
C THR A 33 5.72 10.51 -9.71
N LYS A 34 5.63 11.26 -8.60
CA LYS A 34 6.76 11.73 -7.80
C LYS A 34 6.48 11.50 -6.31
N PRO A 35 7.50 11.28 -5.47
CA PRO A 35 7.31 11.12 -4.02
C PRO A 35 6.57 12.29 -3.35
N ARG A 36 6.75 13.51 -3.85
CA ARG A 36 6.04 14.70 -3.36
C ARG A 36 4.51 14.63 -3.58
N ASP A 37 4.07 13.84 -4.56
CA ASP A 37 2.65 13.72 -4.88
C ASP A 37 1.94 13.03 -3.70
N LEU A 38 2.54 11.99 -3.11
CA LEU A 38 2.04 11.32 -1.89
C LEU A 38 1.82 12.31 -0.73
N VAL A 39 2.76 13.24 -0.53
CA VAL A 39 2.65 14.24 0.54
C VAL A 39 1.53 15.24 0.25
N SER A 40 1.37 15.64 -1.01
CA SER A 40 0.37 16.62 -1.42
C SER A 40 -1.06 16.07 -1.45
N THR A 41 -1.23 14.76 -1.67
CA THR A 41 -2.53 14.10 -1.80
C THR A 41 -2.82 13.22 -0.59
N THR A 42 -2.15 12.08 -0.46
CA THR A 42 -2.38 11.06 0.56
C THR A 42 -2.11 11.56 1.98
N PHE A 43 -1.04 12.34 2.17
CA PHE A 43 -0.64 12.87 3.48
C PHE A 43 -0.98 14.35 3.66
N LYS A 44 -2.06 14.81 3.01
CA LYS A 44 -2.52 16.20 3.08
C LYS A 44 -3.03 16.60 4.47
N SER A 45 -3.46 15.64 5.29
CA SER A 45 -4.03 15.91 6.62
C SER A 45 -3.10 16.79 7.47
N PRO A 46 -3.62 17.83 8.16
CA PRO A 46 -2.80 18.73 8.98
C PRO A 46 -1.95 18.03 10.03
N ILE A 47 -2.36 16.84 10.50
CA ILE A 47 -1.64 16.08 11.52
C ILE A 47 -0.21 15.71 11.09
N PHE A 48 0.02 15.48 9.79
CA PHE A 48 1.34 15.20 9.26
C PHE A 48 2.27 16.43 9.21
N ARG A 49 1.74 17.64 9.46
CA ARG A 49 2.49 18.89 9.41
C ARG A 49 2.88 19.43 10.78
N LEU A 50 2.35 18.86 11.87
CA LEU A 50 2.55 19.39 13.23
C LEU A 50 4.00 19.25 13.71
N SER A 51 4.54 18.04 13.72
CA SER A 51 5.93 17.77 14.09
C SER A 51 6.43 16.49 13.44
N ALA A 52 7.75 16.28 13.40
CA ALA A 52 8.34 15.06 12.86
C ALA A 52 7.88 13.82 13.63
N GLN A 53 7.81 13.90 14.96
CA GLN A 53 7.38 12.79 15.81
C GLN A 53 5.90 12.44 15.56
N ILE A 54 5.01 13.43 15.54
CA ILE A 54 3.57 13.22 15.28
C ILE A 54 3.36 12.64 13.89
N ARG A 55 4.11 13.13 12.89
CA ARG A 55 4.07 12.59 11.53
C ARG A 55 4.43 11.10 11.50
N THR A 56 5.50 10.71 12.19
CA THR A 56 5.93 9.30 12.27
C THR A 56 4.89 8.43 12.98
N GLU A 57 4.38 8.86 14.14
CA GLU A 57 3.34 8.12 14.86
C GLU A 57 2.06 7.96 14.02
N ALA A 58 1.59 9.04 13.39
CA ALA A 58 0.44 9.04 12.51
C ALA A 58 0.63 8.11 11.30
N LEU A 59 1.82 8.12 10.68
CA LEU A 59 2.14 7.28 9.53
C LEU A 59 2.19 5.79 9.89
N ILE A 60 2.82 5.46 11.03
CA ILE A 60 2.81 4.09 11.57
C ILE A 60 1.37 3.65 11.84
N ARG A 61 0.55 4.51 12.44
CA ARG A 61 -0.87 4.19 12.70
C ARG A 61 -1.62 3.94 11.40
N LEU A 62 -1.45 4.79 10.40
CA LEU A 62 -2.08 4.65 9.08
C LEU A 62 -1.72 3.31 8.44
N PHE A 63 -0.42 2.98 8.37
CA PHE A 63 0.05 1.73 7.75
C PHE A 63 -0.44 0.48 8.47
N LYS A 64 -0.61 0.54 9.81
CA LYS A 64 -1.10 -0.59 10.60
C LYS A 64 -2.60 -0.85 10.49
N THR A 65 -3.38 0.17 10.15
CA THR A 65 -4.85 0.17 10.29
C THR A 65 -5.61 0.25 8.98
N LYS A 66 -5.03 0.85 7.93
CA LYS A 66 -5.70 1.00 6.63
C LYS A 66 -5.11 0.07 5.59
N ALA A 67 -5.98 -0.47 4.73
CA ALA A 67 -5.54 -1.12 3.50
C ALA A 67 -5.10 -0.08 2.47
N PHE A 68 -4.20 -0.45 1.56
CA PHE A 68 -3.75 0.42 0.48
C PHE A 68 -4.20 -0.11 -0.88
N GLU A 69 -4.82 0.76 -1.66
CA GLU A 69 -5.32 0.44 -2.99
C GLU A 69 -4.56 1.23 -4.05
N PHE A 70 -4.10 0.55 -5.11
CA PHE A 70 -3.29 1.16 -6.16
C PHE A 70 -3.89 0.93 -7.54
N SER A 71 -3.89 1.95 -8.40
CA SER A 71 -4.24 1.80 -9.83
C SER A 71 -3.08 1.32 -10.70
N ASP A 72 -1.86 1.36 -10.18
CA ASP A 72 -0.64 1.04 -10.93
C ASP A 72 0.49 0.61 -9.99
N LEU A 73 1.36 -0.27 -10.49
CA LEU A 73 2.48 -0.80 -9.73
C LEU A 73 3.53 0.25 -9.37
N ALA A 74 3.70 1.26 -10.23
CA ALA A 74 4.70 2.30 -10.01
C ALA A 74 4.36 3.16 -8.78
N SER A 75 3.08 3.50 -8.59
CA SER A 75 2.59 4.20 -7.40
C SER A 75 2.78 3.37 -6.13
N MET A 76 2.53 2.06 -6.20
CA MET A 76 2.79 1.14 -5.09
C MET A 76 4.27 1.13 -4.71
N LEU A 77 5.14 0.85 -5.68
CA LEU A 77 6.58 0.82 -5.47
C LEU A 77 7.10 2.15 -4.89
N ARG A 78 6.61 3.29 -5.40
CA ARG A 78 6.97 4.61 -4.87
C ARG A 78 6.55 4.80 -3.42
N LEU A 79 5.33 4.40 -3.04
CA LEU A 79 4.92 4.45 -1.64
C LEU A 79 5.84 3.59 -0.78
N LEU A 80 6.11 2.35 -1.19
CA LEU A 80 6.92 1.41 -0.41
C LEU A 80 8.37 1.89 -0.25
N ASN A 81 8.93 2.53 -1.28
CA ASN A 81 10.26 3.11 -1.22
C ASN A 81 10.29 4.37 -0.35
N TRP A 82 9.29 5.24 -0.49
CA TRP A 82 9.16 6.44 0.34
C TRP A 82 8.92 6.12 1.82
N ALA A 83 8.13 5.08 2.10
CA ALA A 83 7.85 4.61 3.45
C ALA A 83 9.08 4.03 4.16
N GLY A 84 10.10 3.59 3.42
CA GLY A 84 11.31 2.98 3.99
C GLY A 84 10.94 1.81 4.92
N ASP A 85 11.55 1.75 6.09
CA ASP A 85 11.32 0.66 7.05
C ASP A 85 9.88 0.58 7.57
N TYR A 86 9.11 1.67 7.49
CA TYR A 86 7.72 1.66 7.89
C TYR A 86 6.81 0.90 6.93
N ALA A 87 7.26 0.60 5.70
CA ALA A 87 6.51 -0.19 4.74
C ALA A 87 6.10 -1.55 5.33
N ASP A 88 6.94 -2.16 6.18
CA ASP A 88 6.68 -3.44 6.84
C ASP A 88 5.44 -3.42 7.76
N MET A 89 4.93 -2.23 8.11
CA MET A 89 3.72 -2.11 8.90
C MET A 89 2.44 -2.30 8.07
N ILE A 90 2.54 -2.23 6.73
CA ILE A 90 1.43 -2.42 5.81
C ILE A 90 1.05 -3.89 5.77
N LYS A 91 -0.20 -4.18 6.14
CA LYS A 91 -0.73 -5.55 6.21
C LYS A 91 -1.46 -5.99 4.95
N GLU A 92 -2.10 -5.06 4.26
CA GLU A 92 -2.97 -5.35 3.12
C GLU A 92 -2.75 -4.35 1.99
N VAL A 93 -2.54 -4.90 0.79
CA VAL A 93 -2.44 -4.13 -0.44
C VAL A 93 -3.38 -4.73 -1.49
N LYS A 94 -4.10 -3.86 -2.20
CA LYS A 94 -4.87 -4.21 -3.39
C LYS A 94 -4.37 -3.44 -4.60
N ILE A 95 -4.28 -4.12 -5.73
CA ILE A 95 -3.78 -3.54 -6.98
C ILE A 95 -4.81 -3.77 -8.06
N TYR A 96 -5.30 -2.68 -8.65
CA TYR A 96 -6.15 -2.70 -9.82
C TYR A 96 -5.28 -2.58 -11.06
N VAL A 97 -5.20 -3.65 -11.84
CA VAL A 97 -4.43 -3.66 -13.08
C VAL A 97 -5.35 -3.25 -14.23
N PHE A 98 -5.35 -1.96 -14.56
CA PHE A 98 -6.20 -1.39 -15.62
C PHE A 98 -5.57 -1.44 -17.03
N LYS A 99 -4.24 -1.47 -17.13
CA LYS A 99 -3.49 -1.54 -18.39
C LYS A 99 -2.42 -2.62 -18.29
N GLU A 100 -1.95 -3.09 -19.45
CA GLU A 100 -0.77 -3.94 -19.51
C GLU A 100 0.39 -3.26 -18.80
N ILE A 101 0.99 -3.98 -17.86
CA ILE A 101 2.18 -3.53 -17.14
C ILE A 101 3.34 -3.64 -18.13
N THR A 102 3.77 -2.52 -18.69
CA THR A 102 4.81 -2.52 -19.73
C THR A 102 6.23 -2.47 -19.15
N ASP A 103 6.37 -2.18 -17.86
CA ASP A 103 7.67 -1.94 -17.23
C ASP A 103 8.10 -3.13 -16.35
N GLU A 104 8.89 -4.03 -16.92
CA GLU A 104 9.48 -5.18 -16.22
C GLU A 104 10.37 -4.76 -15.05
N THR A 105 11.02 -3.59 -15.13
CA THR A 105 11.90 -3.09 -14.07
C THR A 105 11.09 -2.77 -12.81
N VAL A 106 9.91 -2.15 -12.97
CA VAL A 106 9.00 -1.88 -11.85
C VAL A 106 8.52 -3.17 -11.21
N VAL A 107 8.23 -4.21 -12.01
CA VAL A 107 7.77 -5.51 -11.50
C VAL A 107 8.84 -6.17 -10.64
N GLU A 108 10.09 -6.22 -11.11
CA GLU A 108 11.17 -6.85 -10.35
C GLU A 108 11.54 -6.06 -9.09
N GLN A 109 11.61 -4.73 -9.15
CA GLN A 109 11.84 -3.91 -7.95
C GLN A 109 10.71 -4.09 -6.92
N LEU A 110 9.46 -4.16 -7.39
CA LEU A 110 8.33 -4.39 -6.50
C LEU A 110 8.37 -5.78 -5.89
N ARG A 111 8.75 -6.80 -6.66
CA ARG A 111 8.94 -8.16 -6.18
C ARG A 111 10.01 -8.20 -5.08
N GLU A 112 11.18 -7.65 -5.32
CA GLU A 112 12.27 -7.58 -4.34
C GLU A 112 11.79 -6.88 -3.07
N ARG A 113 11.10 -5.75 -3.23
CA ARG A 113 10.58 -4.99 -2.11
C ARG A 113 9.58 -5.81 -1.29
N LEU A 114 8.59 -6.43 -1.94
CA LEU A 114 7.58 -7.24 -1.28
C LEU A 114 8.16 -8.47 -0.59
N ALA A 115 9.20 -9.10 -1.16
CA ALA A 115 9.88 -10.23 -0.54
C ALA A 115 10.55 -9.88 0.80
N THR A 116 10.87 -8.59 1.03
CA THR A 116 11.42 -8.11 2.31
C THR A 116 10.36 -7.76 3.35
N MET A 117 9.09 -7.62 2.96
CA MET A 117 8.02 -7.10 3.82
C MET A 117 7.42 -8.16 4.73
N LYS A 118 7.93 -8.27 5.96
CA LYS A 118 7.49 -9.30 6.91
C LYS A 118 6.08 -9.12 7.46
N GLY A 119 5.57 -7.89 7.49
CA GLY A 119 4.23 -7.61 8.03
C GLY A 119 3.10 -7.67 7.00
N LEU A 120 3.44 -7.85 5.72
CA LEU A 120 2.46 -7.94 4.64
C LEU A 120 1.75 -9.29 4.71
N LYS A 121 0.42 -9.28 4.87
CA LYS A 121 -0.40 -10.50 5.03
C LYS A 121 -1.22 -10.81 3.80
N THR A 122 -1.61 -9.79 3.04
CA THR A 122 -2.54 -9.97 1.93
C THR A 122 -2.19 -9.06 0.77
N ILE A 123 -2.08 -9.67 -0.41
CA ILE A 123 -2.01 -8.97 -1.69
C ILE A 123 -3.19 -9.41 -2.52
N THR A 124 -4.05 -8.47 -2.89
CA THR A 124 -5.20 -8.73 -3.75
C THR A 124 -4.96 -8.13 -5.14
N LEU A 125 -5.02 -8.96 -6.16
CA LEU A 125 -4.91 -8.54 -7.55
C LEU A 125 -6.29 -8.47 -8.17
N LEU A 126 -6.74 -7.26 -8.48
CA LEU A 126 -8.04 -6.96 -9.04
C LEU A 126 -7.90 -6.73 -10.54
N ARG A 127 -8.56 -7.61 -11.32
CA ARG A 127 -8.55 -7.54 -12.78
C ARG A 127 -9.67 -6.63 -13.27
N SER A 128 -9.30 -5.60 -14.05
CA SER A 128 -10.25 -4.95 -14.96
C SER A 128 -10.56 -5.91 -16.12
N LYS A 129 -11.85 -6.08 -16.46
CA LYS A 129 -12.22 -6.82 -17.69
C LYS A 129 -11.57 -6.10 -18.87
N THR A 130 -10.59 -6.74 -19.52
CA THR A 130 -10.10 -6.25 -20.81
C THR A 130 -11.27 -6.30 -21.80
N PRO A 131 -11.47 -5.29 -22.66
CA PRO A 131 -12.57 -5.27 -23.63
C PRO A 131 -12.65 -6.55 -24.48
N ASN A 132 -11.51 -7.21 -24.68
CA ASN A 132 -11.37 -8.36 -25.57
C ASN A 132 -11.17 -9.72 -24.84
N GLY A 133 -11.31 -9.77 -23.52
CA GLY A 133 -11.27 -11.03 -22.75
C GLY A 133 -9.93 -11.78 -22.68
N MET A 134 -8.93 -11.45 -23.50
CA MET A 134 -7.64 -12.16 -23.50
C MET A 134 -6.86 -11.94 -22.19
N PRO A 135 -6.26 -13.01 -21.61
CA PRO A 135 -5.33 -12.90 -20.49
C PRO A 135 -3.98 -12.35 -20.99
N SER A 136 -3.52 -11.22 -20.46
CA SER A 136 -2.18 -10.70 -20.79
C SER A 136 -1.11 -11.68 -20.31
N THR A 137 -0.10 -11.97 -21.13
CA THR A 137 1.13 -12.73 -20.77
C THR A 137 1.81 -12.19 -19.51
N ILE A 138 1.65 -10.91 -19.22
CA ILE A 138 2.18 -10.25 -18.03
C ILE A 138 1.44 -10.68 -16.75
N TRP A 139 0.15 -11.00 -16.82
CA TRP A 139 -0.58 -11.61 -15.70
C TRP A 139 0.02 -12.97 -15.35
N TYR A 140 0.42 -13.75 -16.35
CA TYR A 140 1.14 -15.00 -16.12
C TYR A 140 2.50 -14.74 -15.47
N ASN A 141 3.25 -13.71 -15.90
CA ASN A 141 4.54 -13.38 -15.27
C ASN A 141 4.37 -12.86 -13.84
N MET A 142 3.42 -11.97 -13.58
CA MET A 142 3.17 -11.42 -12.24
C MET A 142 2.60 -12.49 -11.31
N MET A 143 1.66 -13.33 -11.77
CA MET A 143 1.23 -14.50 -11.02
C MET A 143 2.38 -15.49 -10.83
N ARG A 144 3.28 -15.68 -11.79
CA ARG A 144 4.47 -16.54 -11.62
C ARG A 144 5.44 -15.97 -10.58
N THR A 145 5.64 -14.66 -10.56
CA THR A 145 6.41 -13.93 -9.54
C THR A 145 5.78 -14.05 -8.15
N VAL A 146 4.44 -13.99 -8.11
CA VAL A 146 3.63 -14.19 -6.90
C VAL A 146 3.60 -15.68 -6.46
N ARG A 147 3.69 -16.63 -7.39
CA ARG A 147 3.91 -18.06 -7.12
C ARG A 147 5.33 -18.39 -6.69
N VAL A 148 6.33 -17.56 -7.04
CA VAL A 148 7.66 -17.69 -6.41
C VAL A 148 7.60 -17.25 -4.94
N THR A 149 6.69 -16.36 -4.58
CA THR A 149 6.34 -16.09 -3.17
C THR A 149 5.42 -17.17 -2.56
N GLU A 150 4.72 -18.01 -3.34
CA GLU A 150 4.15 -19.28 -2.83
C GLU A 150 5.26 -20.27 -2.41
N LYS A 151 6.45 -20.27 -3.02
CA LYS A 151 7.60 -21.01 -2.44
C LYS A 151 8.12 -20.39 -1.13
N ALA A 152 7.69 -19.17 -0.82
CA ALA A 152 7.81 -18.54 0.50
C ALA A 152 6.51 -18.71 1.34
N GLU A 153 5.68 -19.74 1.06
CA GLU A 153 4.60 -20.22 1.94
C GLU A 153 5.08 -20.64 3.33
N THR A 154 6.39 -20.64 3.58
CA THR A 154 6.94 -20.62 4.94
C THR A 154 6.59 -19.35 5.74
N GLN A 155 5.99 -18.30 5.13
CA GLN A 155 5.66 -17.03 5.80
C GLN A 155 4.16 -16.60 5.81
N GLY A 156 3.22 -17.41 5.30
CA GLY A 156 1.78 -17.23 5.58
C GLY A 156 1.05 -16.06 4.89
N VAL A 157 1.57 -15.53 3.79
CA VAL A 157 0.91 -14.47 2.99
C VAL A 157 -0.19 -15.07 2.11
N ARG A 158 -1.40 -14.50 2.15
CA ARG A 158 -2.53 -14.93 1.29
C ARG A 158 -2.62 -14.07 0.03
N ILE A 159 -2.64 -14.72 -1.13
CA ILE A 159 -2.84 -14.06 -2.43
C ILE A 159 -4.25 -14.37 -2.91
N ASN A 160 -5.04 -13.33 -3.11
CA ASN A 160 -6.40 -13.45 -3.64
C ASN A 160 -6.43 -12.88 -5.05
N SER A 161 -6.68 -13.74 -6.04
CA SER A 161 -7.05 -13.28 -7.38
C SER A 161 -8.56 -13.17 -7.47
N VAL A 162 -9.08 -11.95 -7.59
CA VAL A 162 -10.53 -11.72 -7.72
C VAL A 162 -10.82 -11.16 -9.11
N ARG A 163 -11.68 -11.85 -9.85
CA ARG A 163 -12.27 -11.31 -11.08
C ARG A 163 -13.40 -10.38 -10.67
N VAL A 164 -13.25 -9.08 -10.92
CA VAL A 164 -14.33 -8.12 -10.69
C VAL A 164 -15.32 -8.26 -11.85
N GLY A 165 -16.44 -8.93 -11.60
CA GLY A 165 -17.56 -9.00 -12.51
C GLY A 165 -18.35 -7.69 -12.45
N GLN A 166 -18.36 -6.93 -13.54
CA GLN A 166 -19.51 -6.08 -13.86
C GLN A 166 -20.64 -6.94 -14.42
#